data_AF-A0A934DAR7-F1
#
_entry.id   AF-A0A934DAR7-F1
#
_cell.length_a   1.000
_cell.length_b   1.000
_cell.length_c   1.000
_cell.angle_alpha   90.00
_cell.angle_beta   90.00
_cell.angle_gamma   90.00
#
_symmetry.space_group_name_H-M   'P 1'
#
loop_
_entity.id
_entity.type
_entity.pdbx_description
1 polymer ?
#
loop_
_entity_poly.entity_id
_entity_poly.type
_entity_poly.pdbx_seq_one_letter_code
_entity_poly.pdbx_strand_id
1 'polypeptide(L)' 'MNTVTIPRKLPTKGELVLVSREEYESLRAQAEGREFTPTKADLKALERARKNFKAGKTISYDEFARRVDARR' A
#
# COMPACT_ATOMS: atom_id res chain seq x y z
N MET A 1 21.05 -11.55 31.25
CA MET A 1 19.73 -12.23 31.25
C MET A 1 18.69 -11.13 31.42
N ASN A 2 18.05 -10.70 30.33
CA ASN A 2 17.07 -9.61 30.40
C ASN A 2 15.71 -10.20 30.81
N THR A 3 15.24 -9.83 32.00
CA THR A 3 13.92 -10.20 32.50
C THR A 3 12.88 -9.32 31.83
N VAL A 4 12.00 -9.92 31.02
CA VAL A 4 10.88 -9.21 30.39
C VAL A 4 9.63 -9.50 31.21
N THR A 5 9.06 -8.46 31.85
CA THR A 5 7.86 -8.60 32.67
C THR A 5 6.63 -8.37 31.82
N ILE A 6 5.84 -9.43 31.59
CA ILE A 6 4.57 -9.34 30.86
C ILE A 6 3.43 -9.13 31.87
N PRO A 7 2.61 -8.07 31.74
CA PRO A 7 1.46 -7.83 32.61
C PRO A 7 0.47 -9.00 32.57
N ARG A 8 -0.03 -9.41 33.74
CA ARG A 8 -0.99 -10.52 33.87
C ARG A 8 -2.37 -10.24 33.23
N LYS A 9 -2.68 -8.97 32.99
CA LYS A 9 -3.89 -8.50 32.31
C LYS A 9 -3.48 -7.87 30.99
N LEU A 10 -3.81 -8.52 29.89
CA LEU A 10 -3.61 -8.00 28.53
C LEU A 10 -4.78 -7.11 28.12
N PRO A 11 -4.58 -6.15 27.19
CA PRO A 11 -5.68 -5.40 26.61
C PRO A 11 -6.71 -6.34 25.99
N THR A 12 -7.99 -6.05 26.20
CA THR A 12 -9.14 -6.89 25.81
C THR A 12 -9.34 -7.05 24.30
N LYS A 13 -8.53 -6.38 23.48
CA LYS A 13 -8.54 -6.44 22.02
C LYS A 13 -7.11 -6.54 21.50
N GLY A 14 -6.84 -7.61 20.75
CA GLY A 14 -5.58 -7.86 20.06
C GLY A 14 -4.73 -8.97 20.70
N GLU A 15 -3.86 -9.55 19.89
CA GLU A 15 -2.86 -10.52 20.32
C GLU A 15 -1.59 -9.81 20.79
N LEU A 16 -0.92 -10.35 21.81
CA LEU A 16 0.38 -9.85 22.26
C LEU A 16 1.49 -10.61 21.53
N VAL A 17 2.34 -9.89 20.81
CA VAL A 17 3.52 -10.44 20.13
C VAL A 17 4.78 -9.80 20.70
N LEU A 18 5.81 -10.62 20.93
CA LEU A 18 7.09 -10.18 21.47
C LEU A 18 8.11 -10.17 20.33
N VAL A 19 8.63 -8.99 20.02
CA VAL A 19 9.60 -8.77 18.93
C VAL A 19 10.86 -8.10 19.45
N SER A 20 11.95 -8.21 18.70
CA SER A 20 13.17 -7.45 19.03
C SER A 20 12.94 -5.95 18.87
N ARG A 21 13.72 -5.12 19.57
CA ARG A 21 13.65 -3.66 19.40
C ARG A 21 13.94 -3.25 17.96
N GLU A 22 14.93 -3.88 17.33
CA GLU A 22 15.30 -3.62 15.94
C GLU A 22 14.14 -3.92 14.98
N GLU A 23 13.49 -5.07 15.16
CA GLU A 23 12.32 -5.47 14.38
C GLU A 23 11.15 -4.51 14.57
N TYR A 24 10.85 -4.10 15.81
CA TYR A 24 9.81 -3.11 16.10
C TYR A 24 10.03 -1.79 15.34
N GLU A 25 11.26 -1.25 15.39
CA GLU A 25 11.57 0.01 14.69
C GLU A 25 11.50 -0.17 13.17
N SER A 26 11.89 -1.33 12.64
CA SER A 26 11.77 -1.62 11.21
C SER A 26 10.31 -1.67 10.73
N LEU A 27 9.43 -2.32 11.48
CA LEU A 27 8.00 -2.41 11.18
C LEU A 27 7.32 -1.05 11.31
N ARG A 28 7.70 -0.28 12.34
CA ARG A 28 7.22 1.09 12.54
C ARG A 28 7.62 2.00 11.39
N ALA A 29 8.84 1.88 10.88
CA ALA A 29 9.31 2.65 9.72
C ALA A 29 8.60 2.24 8.41
N GLN A 30 8.21 0.97 8.26
CA GLN A 30 7.44 0.49 7.09
C GLN A 30 5.98 0.92 7.10
N ALA A 31 5.39 1.15 8.28
CA ALA A 31 4.00 1.53 8.43
C ALA A 31 3.66 2.88 7.76
N GLU A 32 4.67 3.71 7.44
CA GLU A 32 4.52 4.95 6.68
C GLU A 32 4.75 4.75 5.16
N GLY A 33 4.33 3.61 4.62
CA GLY A 33 4.15 3.51 3.17
C GLY A 33 3.23 4.65 2.73
N ARG A 34 3.72 5.58 1.90
CA ARG A 34 2.92 6.70 1.41
C ARG A 34 1.66 6.17 0.74
N GLU A 35 0.55 6.20 1.45
CA GLU A 35 -0.74 5.85 0.87
C GLU A 35 -1.05 6.88 -0.22
N PHE A 36 -1.22 6.37 -1.44
CA PHE A 36 -1.63 7.23 -2.54
C PHE A 36 -3.04 7.73 -2.26
N THR A 37 -3.16 9.00 -1.89
CA THR A 37 -4.45 9.67 -1.77
C THR A 37 -4.87 10.15 -3.16
N PRO A 38 -5.86 9.50 -3.81
CA PRO A 38 -6.24 9.88 -5.17
C PRO A 38 -6.86 11.28 -5.19
N THR A 39 -6.47 12.07 -6.19
CA THR A 39 -7.10 13.36 -6.45
C THR A 39 -8.45 13.18 -7.16
N LYS A 40 -9.25 14.25 -7.26
CA LYS A 40 -10.48 14.25 -8.07
C LYS A 40 -10.22 13.90 -9.54
N ALA A 41 -9.05 14.27 -10.07
CA ALA A 41 -8.67 13.94 -11.44
C ALA A 41 -8.39 12.43 -11.60
N ASP A 42 -7.72 11.82 -10.61
CA ASP A 42 -7.42 10.38 -10.61
C ASP A 42 -8.70 9.55 -10.54
N LEU A 43 -9.65 9.94 -9.70
CA LEU A 43 -10.96 9.28 -9.61
C LEU A 43 -11.71 9.33 -10.96
N LYS A 44 -11.71 10.49 -11.63
CA LYS A 44 -12.30 10.62 -12.98
C LYS A 44 -11.56 9.79 -14.03
N ALA A 45 -10.23 9.70 -13.93
CA ALA A 45 -9.43 8.86 -14.81
C ALA A 45 -9.79 7.37 -14.63
N LEU A 46 -10.00 6.93 -13.38
CA LEU A 46 -10.45 5.56 -13.08
C LEU A 46 -11.84 5.26 -13.62
N GLU A 47 -12.80 6.19 -13.49
CA GLU A 47 -14.12 6.03 -14.08
C GLU A 47 -14.05 5.88 -15.60
N ARG A 48 -13.23 6.70 -16.27
CA ARG A 48 -13.00 6.62 -17.71
C ARG A 48 -12.33 5.29 -18.09
N ALA A 49 -11.33 4.86 -17.33
CA ALA A 49 -10.65 3.59 -17.55
C ALA A 49 -11.64 2.41 -17.48
N ARG A 50 -12.52 2.40 -16.47
CA ARG A 50 -13.59 1.39 -16.34
C ARG A 50 -14.55 1.39 -17.53
N LYS A 51 -14.95 2.56 -18.02
CA LYS A 51 -15.81 2.69 -19.23
C LYS A 51 -15.10 2.18 -20.48
N ASN A 52 -13.83 2.55 -20.67
CA ASN A 52 -13.02 2.10 -21.81
C ASN A 52 -12.83 0.58 -21.80
N PHE A 53 -12.54 0.00 -20.63
CA PHE A 53 -12.41 -1.44 -20.48
C PHE A 53 -13.69 -2.18 -20.86
N LYS A 54 -14.85 -1.74 -20.36
CA LYS A 54 -16.16 -2.30 -20.75
C LYS A 54 -16.45 -2.19 -22.24
N ALA A 55 -15.97 -1.14 -22.89
CA ALA A 55 -16.11 -0.92 -24.33
C ALA A 55 -15.03 -1.64 -25.17
N GLY A 56 -14.18 -2.47 -24.56
CA GLY A 56 -13.08 -3.16 -25.25
C GLY A 56 -11.93 -2.23 -25.68
N LYS A 57 -11.92 -0.97 -25.26
CA LYS A 57 -10.91 0.03 -25.61
C LYS A 57 -9.70 -0.10 -24.68
N THR A 58 -8.91 -1.13 -24.94
CA THR A 58 -7.64 -1.39 -24.25
C THR A 58 -6.47 -1.24 -25.23
N ILE A 59 -5.27 -1.10 -24.69
CA ILE A 59 -4.03 -1.10 -25.49
C ILE A 59 -3.15 -2.24 -25.00
N SER A 60 -2.30 -2.77 -25.89
CA SER A 60 -1.32 -3.77 -25.47
C SER A 60 -0.26 -3.15 -24.58
N TYR A 61 0.46 -4.01 -23.84
CA TYR A 61 1.58 -3.57 -23.02
C TYR A 61 2.65 -2.87 -23.86
N ASP A 62 2.98 -3.42 -25.03
CA ASP A 62 4.00 -2.83 -25.91
C ASP A 62 3.60 -1.44 -26.42
N GLU A 63 2.32 -1.26 -26.75
CA GLU A 63 1.78 0.04 -27.13
C GLU A 63 1.79 1.03 -25.96
N PHE A 64 1.48 0.56 -24.75
CA PHE A 64 1.57 1.37 -23.54
C PHE A 64 3.01 1.82 -23.26
N ALA A 65 3.97 0.90 -23.29
CA ALA A 65 5.39 1.19 -23.04
C ALA A 65 5.91 2.26 -24.02
N ARG A 66 5.66 2.10 -25.32
CA ARG A 66 6.05 3.08 -26.34
C ARG A 66 5.45 4.47 -26.10
N ARG A 67 4.19 4.55 -25.65
CA ARG A 67 3.51 5.83 -25.41
C ARG A 67 4.00 6.55 -24.16
N VAL A 68 4.41 5.80 -23.13
CA VAL A 68 4.96 6.38 -21.90
C VAL A 68 6.39 6.84 -22.13
N ASP A 69 7.20 6.05 -22.83
CA ASP A 69 8.57 6.43 -23.18
C ASP A 69 8.60 7.64 -24.12
N ALA A 70 7.68 7.73 -25.09
CA ALA A 70 7.57 8.89 -25.98
C ALA A 70 7.09 10.19 -25.28
N ARG A 71 6.68 10.12 -24.00
CA ARG A 71 6.24 11.28 -23.21
C ARG A 71 7.28 11.75 -22.19
N ARG A 72 8.40 11.04 -22.05
CA ARG A 72 9.58 11.48 -21.31
C ARG A 72 10.45 12.38 -22.17
#